data_AF-A0A956PCN3-F1
#
_entry.id   AF-A0A956PCN3-F1
#
_cell.length_a   1.000
_cell.length_b   1.000
_cell.length_c   1.000
_cell.angle_alpha   90.00
_cell.angle_beta   90.00
_cell.angle_gamma   90.00
#
_symmetry.space_group_name_H-M   'P 1'
#
loop_
_entity.id
_entity.type
_entity.pdbx_description
1 polymer ?
#
loop_
_entity_poly.entity_id
_entity_poly.type
_entity_poly.pdbx_seq_one_letter_code
_entity_poly.pdbx_strand_id
1 'polypeptide(L)'
;MGGGGGPLAGAVTRAPDHLLRRYLRGGCFALAHEAARISGLPLMGLRDADGAVHHAFVADPGTGTAWDIRGALPIAGVGDGSAVTTPRITDLDEAELLDLLGDPCPYALGAAAAAVRAHLVPAGLPVRPELRVPLGAFRPFSPDPGTAELYTSGGCHLFAIAALDLLSAGATPLGFRVITDPEEPFWESGTDPDDQVPAVVHVYAVLRGPDGEVAVDVLGVRPLAEAVRDCAARFGVRAPGHEDYPDLEGLRDLIEEEGDPDGAERRPLWPISQEGVEGARTAAARLLTAGPSPDPENPAP
;
A
#
# COMPACT_ATOMS: atom_id res chain seq x y z
N MET A 1 -14.54 13.73 41.65
CA MET A 1 -13.74 12.54 41.26
C MET A 1 -12.74 13.01 40.23
N GLY A 2 -11.50 13.28 40.64
CA GLY A 2 -10.43 13.70 39.74
C GLY A 2 -9.68 12.47 39.25
N GLY A 3 -9.89 12.10 37.99
CA GLY A 3 -9.08 11.07 37.34
C GLY A 3 -7.70 11.64 37.05
N GLY A 4 -6.71 11.25 37.86
CA GLY A 4 -5.31 11.56 37.59
C GLY A 4 -4.86 10.80 36.36
N GLY A 5 -4.75 11.49 35.22
CA GLY A 5 -4.05 10.99 34.04
C GLY A 5 -2.57 10.85 34.38
N GLY A 6 -2.15 9.63 34.70
CA GLY A 6 -0.73 9.30 34.81
C GLY A 6 -0.05 9.58 33.46
N PRO A 7 1.15 10.18 33.45
CA PRO A 7 1.87 10.42 32.20
C PRO A 7 2.13 9.09 31.51
N LEU A 8 1.75 9.00 30.24
CA LEU A 8 2.14 7.92 29.33
C LEU A 8 3.66 8.02 29.12
N ALA A 9 4.44 7.57 30.10
CA ALA A 9 5.89 7.68 30.16
C ALA A 9 6.59 6.56 29.37
N GLY A 10 6.08 6.24 28.18
CA GLY A 10 6.87 5.58 27.15
C GLY A 10 7.65 6.65 26.39
N ALA A 11 8.92 6.41 26.07
CA ALA A 11 9.67 7.30 25.19
C ALA A 11 8.97 7.34 23.83
N VAL A 12 8.16 8.38 23.59
CA VAL A 12 7.50 8.59 22.31
C VAL A 12 8.60 8.81 21.28
N THR A 13 8.83 7.83 20.41
CA THR A 13 9.73 7.97 19.26
C THR A 13 9.13 9.02 18.33
N ARG A 14 9.57 10.26 18.49
CA ARG A 14 9.22 11.36 17.60
C ARG A 14 9.77 11.08 16.21
N ALA A 15 8.99 11.37 15.17
CA ALA A 15 9.47 11.27 13.79
C ALA A 15 10.72 12.16 13.58
N PRO A 16 11.70 11.73 12.77
CA PRO A 16 12.85 12.55 12.40
C PRO A 16 12.46 13.93 11.84
N ASP A 17 13.25 14.96 12.14
CA ASP A 17 12.98 16.36 11.75
C ASP A 17 12.74 16.58 10.25
N HIS A 18 13.40 15.81 9.39
CA HIS A 18 13.22 15.93 7.95
C HIS A 18 11.84 15.42 7.49
N LEU A 19 11.32 14.36 8.13
CA LEU A 19 9.96 13.89 7.89
C LEU A 19 8.94 14.89 8.43
N LEU A 20 9.14 15.39 9.66
CA LEU A 20 8.32 16.46 10.22
C LEU A 20 8.20 17.63 9.24
N ARG A 21 9.34 18.12 8.71
CA ARG A 21 9.34 19.23 7.73
C ARG A 21 8.63 18.88 6.43
N ARG A 22 8.78 17.67 5.90
CA ARG A 22 8.09 17.22 4.68
C ARG A 22 6.57 17.25 4.88
N TYR A 23 6.10 16.63 5.96
CA TYR A 23 4.66 16.51 6.23
C TYR A 23 4.03 17.86 6.62
N LEU A 24 4.75 18.74 7.31
CA LEU A 24 4.30 20.10 7.60
C LEU A 24 4.25 21.02 6.37
N ARG A 25 4.80 20.61 5.21
CA ARG A 25 4.74 21.36 3.94
C ARG A 25 3.68 20.82 2.97
N GLY A 26 2.61 20.22 3.49
CA GLY A 26 1.49 19.73 2.68
C GLY A 26 1.41 18.21 2.54
N GLY A 27 2.36 17.45 3.09
CA GLY A 27 2.23 15.99 3.16
C GLY A 27 1.22 15.51 4.21
N CYS A 28 0.75 16.38 5.10
CA CYS A 28 -0.11 16.02 6.23
C CYS A 28 -1.41 15.33 5.82
N PHE A 29 -1.99 15.69 4.67
CA PHE A 29 -3.20 15.05 4.17
C PHE A 29 -2.97 13.58 3.79
N ALA A 30 -1.88 13.27 3.11
CA ALA A 30 -1.54 11.89 2.73
C ALA A 30 -1.23 11.03 3.96
N LEU A 31 -0.54 11.62 4.94
CA LEU A 31 -0.29 10.97 6.22
C LEU A 31 -1.58 10.69 6.99
N ALA A 32 -2.50 11.66 7.05
CA ALA A 32 -3.77 11.52 7.74
C ALA A 32 -4.65 10.45 7.06
N HIS A 33 -4.71 10.46 5.72
CA HIS A 33 -5.40 9.45 4.92
C HIS A 33 -4.91 8.04 5.29
N GLU A 34 -3.60 7.81 5.21
CA GLU A 34 -3.03 6.50 5.52
C GLU A 34 -3.16 6.14 7.00
N ALA A 35 -3.05 7.10 7.90
CA ALA A 35 -3.28 6.88 9.33
C ALA A 35 -4.73 6.46 9.59
N ALA A 36 -5.72 7.07 8.93
CA ALA A 36 -7.13 6.73 9.09
C ALA A 36 -7.42 5.34 8.53
N ARG A 37 -6.86 5.02 7.37
CA ARG A 37 -6.98 3.71 6.74
C ARG A 37 -6.40 2.59 7.62
N ILE A 38 -5.18 2.79 8.15
CA ILE A 38 -4.46 1.81 8.98
C ILE A 38 -5.11 1.65 10.37
N SER A 39 -5.44 2.77 11.03
CA SER A 39 -5.94 2.76 12.41
C SER A 39 -7.44 2.56 12.53
N GLY A 40 -8.16 3.00 11.51
CA GLY A 40 -9.61 3.02 11.48
C GLY A 40 -10.27 4.13 12.26
N LEU A 41 -9.47 5.03 12.82
CA LEU A 41 -9.94 6.18 13.56
C LEU A 41 -10.53 7.23 12.61
N PRO A 42 -11.47 8.05 13.10
CA PRO A 42 -12.01 9.17 12.33
C PRO A 42 -10.93 10.18 11.96
N LEU A 43 -11.09 10.74 10.76
CA LEU A 43 -10.35 11.87 10.26
C LEU A 43 -10.86 13.17 10.89
N MET A 44 -9.92 14.04 11.25
CA MET A 44 -10.19 15.35 11.82
C MET A 44 -9.39 16.42 11.06
N GLY A 45 -9.98 17.60 10.92
CA GLY A 45 -9.35 18.77 10.29
C GLY A 45 -9.11 19.89 11.30
N LEU A 46 -7.95 20.54 11.20
CA LEU A 46 -7.67 21.82 11.84
C LEU A 46 -8.04 22.95 10.86
N ARG A 47 -9.12 23.67 11.18
CA ARG A 47 -9.66 24.75 10.35
C ARG A 47 -9.36 26.12 10.91
N ASP A 48 -9.28 27.10 10.02
CA ASP A 48 -9.25 28.52 10.38
C ASP A 48 -10.67 29.09 10.60
N ALA A 49 -10.77 30.42 10.75
CA ALA A 49 -12.04 31.11 10.94
C ALA A 49 -12.94 31.07 9.70
N ASP A 50 -12.35 30.95 8.51
CA ASP A 50 -13.04 30.92 7.21
C ASP A 50 -13.46 29.49 6.82
N GLY A 51 -13.04 28.49 7.60
CA GLY A 51 -13.38 27.08 7.42
C GLY A 51 -12.39 26.30 6.56
N ALA A 52 -11.30 26.93 6.10
CA ALA A 52 -10.28 26.24 5.32
C ALA A 52 -9.49 25.26 6.19
N VAL A 53 -9.21 24.06 5.67
CA VAL A 53 -8.44 23.02 6.37
C VAL A 53 -6.95 23.24 6.15
N HIS A 54 -6.20 23.42 7.24
CA HIS A 54 -4.75 23.64 7.21
C HIS A 54 -3.93 22.41 7.60
N HIS A 55 -4.56 21.47 8.30
CA HIS A 55 -3.93 20.24 8.76
C HIS A 55 -4.98 19.15 8.92
N ALA A 56 -4.62 17.91 8.59
CA ALA A 56 -5.44 16.73 8.83
C ALA A 56 -4.71 15.75 9.74
N PHE A 57 -5.47 15.00 10.52
CA PHE A 57 -4.97 14.02 11.48
C PHE A 57 -6.07 12.99 11.80
N VAL A 58 -5.72 11.95 12.53
CA VAL A 58 -6.71 11.01 13.08
C VAL A 58 -6.83 11.18 14.57
N ALA A 59 -8.02 10.91 15.12
CA ALA A 59 -8.24 11.03 16.55
C ALA A 59 -9.13 9.92 17.09
N ASP A 60 -8.96 9.62 18.37
CA ASP A 60 -9.88 8.84 19.17
C ASP A 60 -10.58 9.78 20.16
N PRO A 61 -11.82 10.21 19.86
CA PRO A 61 -12.60 11.07 20.75
C PRO A 61 -12.87 10.44 22.12
N GLY A 62 -12.88 9.10 22.21
CA GLY A 62 -13.12 8.37 23.45
C GLY A 62 -11.97 8.52 24.45
N THR A 63 -10.73 8.59 23.96
CA THR A 63 -9.55 8.81 24.80
C THR A 63 -9.07 10.27 24.81
N GLY A 64 -9.56 11.09 23.88
CA GLY A 64 -9.09 12.47 23.71
C GLY A 64 -7.70 12.56 23.07
N THR A 65 -7.26 11.50 22.39
CA THR A 65 -5.94 11.40 21.75
C THR A 65 -6.05 11.64 20.25
N ALA A 66 -5.11 12.39 19.70
CA ALA A 66 -4.89 12.59 18.28
C ALA A 66 -3.52 12.03 17.87
N TRP A 67 -3.39 11.69 16.59
CA TRP A 67 -2.12 11.30 15.98
C TRP A 67 -1.90 12.07 14.68
N ASP A 68 -0.77 12.74 14.61
CA ASP A 68 -0.19 13.26 13.37
C ASP A 68 1.31 12.96 13.33
N ILE A 69 2.06 13.56 12.40
CA ILE A 69 3.51 13.31 12.26
C ILE A 69 4.33 13.53 13.56
N ARG A 70 3.81 14.29 14.52
CA ARG A 70 4.44 14.54 15.83
C ARG A 70 4.31 13.38 16.80
N GLY A 71 3.43 12.40 16.52
CA GLY A 71 3.11 11.27 17.39
C GLY A 71 1.74 11.43 18.06
N ALA A 72 1.54 10.77 19.19
CA ALA A 72 0.33 10.90 20.01
C ALA A 72 0.31 12.22 20.79
N LEU A 73 -0.81 12.95 20.76
CA LEU A 73 -1.01 14.19 21.48
C LEU A 73 -2.48 14.39 21.89
N PRO A 74 -2.80 15.23 22.89
CA PRO A 74 -4.18 15.57 23.17
C PRO A 74 -4.84 16.26 21.96
N ILE A 75 -6.10 15.95 21.66
CA ILE A 75 -6.85 16.59 20.55
C ILE A 75 -6.78 18.13 20.67
N ALA A 76 -6.98 18.67 21.88
CA ALA A 76 -6.92 20.10 22.13
C ALA A 76 -5.53 20.73 21.85
N GLY A 77 -4.46 19.94 21.85
CA GLY A 77 -3.09 20.39 21.60
C GLY A 77 -2.67 20.30 20.12
N VAL A 78 -3.52 19.81 19.22
CA VAL A 78 -3.15 19.68 17.79
C VAL A 78 -2.87 21.05 17.16
N GLY A 79 -3.58 22.10 17.59
CA GLY A 79 -3.34 23.47 17.15
C GLY A 79 -1.99 24.05 17.61
N ASP A 80 -1.30 23.43 18.57
CA ASP A 80 -0.07 23.97 19.13
C ASP A 80 1.04 23.96 18.06
N GLY A 81 1.57 25.15 17.76
CA GLY A 81 2.58 25.33 16.70
C GLY A 81 2.01 25.44 15.28
N SER A 82 0.68 25.44 15.13
CA SER A 82 0.03 25.82 13.88
C SER A 82 0.12 27.34 13.63
N ALA A 83 0.15 27.74 12.36
CA ALA A 83 0.04 29.14 11.96
C ALA A 83 -1.41 29.67 12.05
N VAL A 84 -2.40 28.79 12.29
CA VAL A 84 -3.81 29.16 12.39
C VAL A 84 -4.07 29.87 13.72
N THR A 85 -4.52 31.13 13.67
CA THR A 85 -4.70 32.00 14.85
C THR A 85 -5.90 31.63 15.71
N THR A 86 -6.97 31.13 15.08
CA THR A 86 -8.21 30.69 15.76
C THR A 86 -8.56 29.28 15.31
N PRO A 87 -7.78 28.26 15.72
CA PRO A 87 -7.96 26.91 15.25
C PRO A 87 -9.29 26.34 15.74
N ARG A 88 -10.02 25.70 14.82
CA ARG A 88 -11.19 24.87 15.13
C ARG A 88 -10.91 23.47 14.67
N ILE A 89 -11.12 22.50 15.56
CA ILE A 89 -11.01 21.09 15.22
C ILE A 89 -12.42 20.59 14.91
N THR A 90 -12.62 20.06 13.71
CA THR A 90 -13.89 19.44 13.31
C THR A 90 -13.63 18.10 12.64
N ASP A 91 -14.69 17.30 12.52
CA ASP A 91 -14.66 16.11 11.68
C ASP A 91 -14.28 16.50 10.25
N LEU A 92 -13.56 15.61 9.58
CA LEU A 92 -13.17 15.71 8.19
C LEU A 92 -13.58 14.40 7.53
N ASP A 93 -14.46 14.44 6.54
CA ASP A 93 -14.80 13.22 5.81
C ASP A 93 -13.72 12.89 4.76
N GLU A 94 -13.76 11.64 4.29
CA GLU A 94 -12.77 11.12 3.35
C GLU A 94 -12.85 11.82 1.98
N ALA A 95 -14.04 12.21 1.53
CA ALA A 95 -14.21 12.90 0.26
C ALA A 95 -13.57 14.30 0.30
N GLU A 96 -13.80 15.07 1.37
CA GLU A 96 -13.17 16.38 1.56
C GLU A 96 -11.65 16.26 1.69
N LEU A 97 -11.14 15.21 2.36
CA LEU A 97 -9.70 14.96 2.42
C LEU A 97 -9.09 14.67 1.04
N LEU A 98 -9.80 13.89 0.21
CA LEU A 98 -9.38 13.59 -1.15
C LEU A 98 -9.40 14.83 -2.04
N ASP A 99 -10.41 15.70 -1.91
CA ASP A 99 -10.44 17.00 -2.61
C ASP A 99 -9.24 17.88 -2.22
N LEU A 100 -8.83 17.87 -0.95
CA LEU A 100 -7.64 18.59 -0.46
C LEU A 100 -6.33 17.98 -0.95
N LEU A 101 -6.29 16.67 -1.14
CA LEU A 101 -5.16 15.94 -1.71
C LEU A 101 -5.01 16.19 -3.22
N GLY A 102 -6.11 16.47 -3.92
CA GLY A 102 -6.17 16.48 -5.37
C GLY A 102 -6.12 15.05 -5.91
N ASP A 103 -5.30 14.82 -6.94
CA ASP A 103 -4.99 13.47 -7.43
C ASP A 103 -3.75 12.94 -6.69
N PRO A 104 -3.91 12.19 -5.58
CA PRO A 104 -2.78 11.74 -4.80
C PRO A 104 -1.92 10.77 -5.60
N CYS A 105 -0.67 11.16 -5.81
CA CYS A 105 0.34 10.28 -6.38
C CYS A 105 0.46 8.99 -5.54
N PRO A 106 0.29 7.78 -6.11
CA PRO A 106 0.36 6.52 -5.38
C PRO A 106 1.68 6.32 -4.61
N TYR A 107 2.79 6.82 -5.16
CA TYR A 107 4.09 6.82 -4.48
C TYR A 107 4.09 7.67 -3.20
N ALA A 108 3.38 8.82 -3.21
CA ALA A 108 3.24 9.66 -2.03
C ALA A 108 2.40 8.99 -0.93
N LEU A 109 1.33 8.29 -1.32
CA LEU A 109 0.53 7.49 -0.39
C LEU A 109 1.32 6.30 0.17
N GLY A 110 2.10 5.60 -0.67
CA GLY A 110 3.00 4.53 -0.23
C GLY A 110 4.03 5.01 0.81
N ALA A 111 4.67 6.15 0.54
CA ALA A 111 5.61 6.78 1.47
C ALA A 111 4.93 7.23 2.79
N ALA A 112 3.68 7.72 2.71
CA ALA A 112 2.87 8.07 3.88
C ALA A 112 2.54 6.84 4.72
N ALA A 113 2.09 5.74 4.11
CA ALA A 113 1.80 4.49 4.79
C ALA A 113 3.05 3.94 5.50
N ALA A 114 4.20 3.94 4.82
CA ALA A 114 5.48 3.55 5.42
C ALA A 114 5.83 4.42 6.63
N ALA A 115 5.64 5.74 6.55
CA ALA A 115 5.88 6.66 7.66
C ALA A 115 4.93 6.43 8.85
N VAL A 116 3.64 6.16 8.60
CA VAL A 116 2.66 5.81 9.65
C VAL A 116 3.12 4.56 10.40
N ARG A 117 3.49 3.50 9.68
CA ARG A 117 3.96 2.24 10.29
C ARG A 117 5.28 2.40 11.04
N ALA A 118 6.22 3.18 10.51
CA ALA A 118 7.53 3.37 11.12
C ALA A 118 7.51 4.31 12.35
N HIS A 119 6.57 5.24 12.42
CA HIS A 119 6.61 6.31 13.42
C HIS A 119 5.35 6.43 14.28
N LEU A 120 4.15 6.30 13.71
CA LEU A 120 2.91 6.50 14.47
C LEU A 120 2.47 5.24 15.20
N VAL A 121 2.64 4.07 14.57
CA VAL A 121 2.33 2.78 15.22
C VAL A 121 3.20 2.55 16.47
N PRO A 122 4.55 2.75 16.44
CA PRO A 122 5.37 2.71 17.66
C PRO A 122 4.99 3.79 18.69
N ALA A 123 4.42 4.90 18.25
CA ALA A 123 3.90 5.96 19.12
C ALA A 123 2.49 5.67 19.68
N GLY A 124 1.97 4.45 19.50
CA GLY A 124 0.70 4.00 20.08
C GLY A 124 -0.54 4.28 19.24
N LEU A 125 -0.39 4.61 17.95
CA LEU A 125 -1.53 4.63 17.03
C LEU A 125 -2.15 3.22 17.00
N PRO A 126 -3.46 3.07 17.30
CA PRO A 126 -4.10 1.77 17.16
C PRO A 126 -4.06 1.33 15.70
N VAL A 127 -3.97 0.04 15.47
CA VAL A 127 -4.06 -0.55 14.13
C VAL A 127 -5.36 -1.34 14.08
N ARG A 128 -6.16 -1.18 13.01
CA ARG A 128 -7.40 -1.96 12.86
C ARG A 128 -7.04 -3.44 13.02
N PRO A 129 -7.82 -4.24 13.77
CA PRO A 129 -7.63 -5.69 13.79
C PRO A 129 -7.81 -6.21 12.36
N GLU A 130 -6.72 -6.64 11.75
CA GLU A 130 -6.68 -6.91 10.32
C GLU A 130 -7.35 -8.21 9.95
N LEU A 131 -7.59 -8.33 8.64
CA LEU A 131 -7.81 -9.59 7.98
C LEU A 131 -6.57 -10.48 8.15
N ARG A 132 -6.54 -11.27 9.22
CA ARG A 132 -5.56 -12.35 9.37
C ARG A 132 -5.93 -13.43 8.37
N VAL A 133 -5.37 -13.34 7.17
CA VAL A 133 -5.32 -14.50 6.27
C VAL A 133 -4.34 -15.47 6.91
N PRO A 134 -4.78 -16.67 7.36
CA PRO A 134 -3.84 -17.66 7.85
C PRO A 134 -2.94 -18.02 6.67
N LEU A 135 -1.70 -17.53 6.68
CA LEU A 135 -0.70 -17.84 5.65
C LEU A 135 -0.36 -19.35 5.62
N GLY A 136 -0.77 -20.11 6.64
CA GLY A 136 -0.59 -21.55 6.75
C GLY A 136 -1.55 -22.42 5.94
N ALA A 137 -2.39 -21.84 5.08
CA ALA A 137 -3.14 -22.61 4.09
C ALA A 137 -2.82 -22.06 2.70
N PHE A 138 -2.18 -22.89 1.88
CA PHE A 138 -2.18 -22.73 0.44
C PHE A 138 -3.62 -22.49 -0.01
N ARG A 139 -3.86 -21.35 -0.64
CA ARG A 139 -5.20 -21.00 -1.15
C ARG A 139 -5.10 -20.75 -2.63
N PRO A 140 -5.20 -21.79 -3.47
CA PRO A 140 -5.47 -21.55 -4.87
C PRO A 140 -6.81 -20.80 -4.97
N PHE A 141 -6.75 -19.62 -5.59
CA PHE A 141 -7.93 -18.88 -5.99
C PHE A 141 -8.32 -19.29 -7.40
N SER A 142 -9.61 -19.41 -7.64
CA SER A 142 -10.18 -19.44 -8.99
C SER A 142 -10.78 -18.06 -9.26
N PRO A 143 -9.96 -17.07 -9.67
CA PRO A 143 -10.49 -15.76 -10.03
C PRO A 143 -11.51 -15.93 -11.16
N ASP A 144 -12.52 -15.07 -11.19
CA ASP A 144 -13.40 -15.02 -12.36
C ASP A 144 -12.58 -14.67 -13.62
N PRO A 145 -13.03 -15.07 -14.82
CA PRO A 145 -12.27 -14.89 -16.04
C PRO A 145 -11.82 -13.43 -16.28
N GLY A 146 -12.66 -12.44 -15.93
CA GLY A 146 -12.32 -11.03 -16.10
C GLY A 146 -11.21 -10.57 -15.17
N THR A 147 -11.26 -10.96 -13.89
CA THR A 147 -10.18 -10.74 -12.92
C THR A 147 -8.89 -11.44 -13.35
N ALA A 148 -8.99 -12.69 -13.83
CA ALA A 148 -7.83 -13.45 -14.29
C ALA A 148 -7.15 -12.77 -15.49
N GLU A 149 -7.94 -12.34 -16.48
CA GLU A 149 -7.44 -11.66 -17.67
C GLU A 149 -6.75 -10.33 -17.32
N LEU A 150 -7.45 -9.45 -16.57
CA LEU A 150 -6.93 -8.13 -16.18
C LEU A 150 -5.56 -8.20 -15.49
N TYR A 151 -5.41 -9.13 -14.56
CA TYR A 151 -4.19 -9.25 -13.76
C TYR A 151 -3.17 -10.24 -14.35
N THR A 152 -3.43 -10.80 -15.53
CA THR A 152 -2.42 -11.52 -16.33
C THR A 152 -1.98 -10.74 -17.56
N SER A 153 -2.64 -9.62 -17.89
CA SER A 153 -2.35 -8.79 -19.07
C SER A 153 -1.65 -7.45 -18.77
N GLY A 154 -0.93 -7.34 -17.65
CA GLY A 154 -0.18 -6.13 -17.27
C GLY A 154 -0.62 -5.44 -15.97
N GLY A 155 -1.81 -5.78 -15.46
CA GLY A 155 -2.32 -5.26 -14.17
C GLY A 155 -1.78 -5.95 -12.91
N CYS A 156 -1.00 -7.04 -13.03
CA CYS A 156 -0.57 -7.87 -11.90
C CYS A 156 0.06 -7.08 -10.74
N HIS A 157 0.84 -6.04 -11.07
CA HIS A 157 1.50 -5.18 -10.09
C HIS A 157 0.50 -4.37 -9.24
N LEU A 158 -0.64 -3.94 -9.80
CA LEU A 158 -1.70 -3.27 -9.04
C LEU A 158 -2.29 -4.21 -7.98
N PHE A 159 -2.48 -5.48 -8.34
CA PHE A 159 -2.90 -6.50 -7.39
C PHE A 159 -1.85 -6.74 -6.31
N ALA A 160 -0.57 -6.83 -6.70
CA ALA A 160 0.52 -6.98 -5.74
C ALA A 160 0.59 -5.80 -4.75
N ILE A 161 0.43 -4.56 -5.22
CA ILE A 161 0.38 -3.36 -4.37
C ILE A 161 -0.77 -3.47 -3.37
N ALA A 162 -1.98 -3.79 -3.86
CA ALA A 162 -3.16 -3.98 -3.02
C ALA A 162 -2.98 -5.11 -2.00
N ALA A 163 -2.39 -6.23 -2.42
CA ALA A 163 -2.15 -7.40 -1.57
C ALA A 163 -1.14 -7.09 -0.45
N LEU A 164 -0.01 -6.44 -0.77
CA LEU A 164 0.93 -5.98 0.24
C LEU A 164 0.24 -5.05 1.24
N ASP A 165 -0.56 -4.11 0.76
CA ASP A 165 -1.19 -3.16 1.65
C ASP A 165 -2.22 -3.82 2.60
N LEU A 166 -2.99 -4.79 2.09
CA LEU A 166 -3.96 -5.55 2.89
C LEU A 166 -3.28 -6.52 3.88
N LEU A 167 -2.11 -7.08 3.53
CA LEU A 167 -1.48 -8.18 4.28
C LEU A 167 -0.25 -7.79 5.11
N SER A 168 0.38 -6.64 4.83
CA SER A 168 1.63 -6.12 5.46
C SER A 168 1.56 -5.90 6.97
N ALA A 169 0.40 -6.15 7.53
CA ALA A 169 0.10 -5.83 8.90
C ALA A 169 0.00 -7.14 9.73
N GLY A 170 -0.39 -8.26 9.08
CA GLY A 170 -0.30 -9.61 9.62
C GLY A 170 1.00 -10.36 9.27
N ALA A 171 1.82 -9.80 8.37
CA ALA A 171 3.08 -10.37 7.91
C ALA A 171 4.10 -9.26 7.63
N THR A 172 5.40 -9.59 7.67
CA THR A 172 6.43 -8.61 7.28
C THR A 172 6.47 -8.50 5.76
N PRO A 173 6.12 -7.34 5.17
CA PRO A 173 6.30 -7.15 3.74
C PRO A 173 7.78 -7.18 3.39
N LEU A 174 8.13 -7.93 2.35
CA LEU A 174 9.48 -7.99 1.78
C LEU A 174 9.58 -7.17 0.48
N GLY A 175 8.44 -6.79 -0.08
CA GLY A 175 8.35 -5.99 -1.30
C GLY A 175 7.69 -6.77 -2.44
N PHE A 176 8.24 -6.62 -3.63
CA PHE A 176 7.74 -7.20 -4.87
C PHE A 176 8.79 -8.12 -5.48
N ARG A 177 8.34 -9.23 -6.07
CA ARG A 177 9.17 -10.05 -6.96
C ARG A 177 8.63 -9.96 -8.37
N VAL A 178 9.43 -9.43 -9.28
CA VAL A 178 9.13 -9.36 -10.71
C VAL A 178 9.73 -10.57 -11.39
N ILE A 179 8.92 -11.29 -12.15
CA ILE A 179 9.35 -12.39 -13.00
C ILE A 179 9.46 -11.88 -14.42
N THR A 180 10.59 -12.14 -15.07
CA THR A 180 10.87 -11.70 -16.44
C THR A 180 11.14 -12.89 -17.36
N ASP A 181 10.85 -12.71 -18.64
CA ASP A 181 11.34 -13.59 -19.71
C ASP A 181 12.53 -12.90 -20.40
N PRO A 182 13.77 -13.33 -20.12
CA PRO A 182 14.95 -12.73 -20.75
C PRO A 182 15.10 -13.11 -22.23
N GLU A 183 14.34 -14.10 -22.73
CA GLU A 183 14.35 -14.49 -24.16
C GLU A 183 13.34 -13.66 -24.98
N GLU A 184 12.40 -12.97 -24.33
CA GLU A 184 11.39 -12.14 -24.98
C GLU A 184 11.52 -10.67 -24.56
N PRO A 185 12.09 -9.79 -25.41
CA PRO A 185 12.17 -8.37 -25.11
C PRO A 185 10.81 -7.71 -25.27
N PHE A 186 10.42 -6.89 -24.29
CA PHE A 186 9.23 -6.03 -24.38
C PHE A 186 9.51 -4.79 -25.23
N TRP A 187 10.73 -4.25 -25.09
CA TRP A 187 11.21 -3.10 -25.84
C TRP A 187 12.70 -3.31 -26.16
N GLU A 188 13.11 -2.91 -27.35
CA GLU A 188 14.49 -2.91 -27.81
C GLU A 188 14.82 -1.53 -28.39
N SER A 189 15.98 -0.98 -28.05
CA SER A 189 16.45 0.26 -28.65
C SER A 189 16.72 0.07 -30.13
N GLY A 190 16.15 0.93 -30.96
CA GLY A 190 16.42 0.93 -32.41
C GLY A 190 17.86 1.29 -32.78
N THR A 191 18.67 1.74 -31.81
CA THR A 191 20.06 2.17 -32.02
C THR A 191 21.09 1.32 -31.30
N ASP A 192 20.71 0.60 -30.24
CA ASP A 192 21.58 -0.27 -29.47
C ASP A 192 20.84 -1.58 -29.13
N PRO A 193 21.05 -2.68 -29.86
CA PRO A 193 20.31 -3.93 -29.62
C PRO A 193 20.66 -4.61 -28.28
N ASP A 194 21.74 -4.18 -27.61
CA ASP A 194 22.08 -4.65 -26.26
C ASP A 194 21.27 -3.90 -25.19
N ASP A 195 20.66 -2.77 -25.55
CA ASP A 195 19.74 -1.98 -24.73
C ASP A 195 18.29 -2.44 -24.94
N GLN A 196 17.88 -3.40 -24.11
CA GLN A 196 16.57 -4.01 -24.16
C GLN A 196 15.94 -4.10 -22.77
N VAL A 197 14.62 -4.00 -22.71
CA VAL A 197 13.82 -4.26 -21.51
C VAL A 197 13.16 -5.63 -21.67
N PRO A 198 13.45 -6.61 -20.79
CA PRO A 198 12.83 -7.92 -20.88
C PRO A 198 11.34 -7.84 -20.57
N ALA A 199 10.55 -8.76 -21.15
CA ALA A 199 9.13 -8.86 -20.85
C ALA A 199 8.90 -9.22 -19.39
N VAL A 200 8.02 -8.47 -18.73
CA VAL A 200 7.54 -8.82 -17.39
C VAL A 200 6.40 -9.82 -17.53
N VAL A 201 6.62 -11.01 -16.96
CA VAL A 201 5.68 -12.13 -16.95
C VAL A 201 4.67 -11.96 -15.82
N HIS A 202 5.16 -11.60 -14.63
CA HIS A 202 4.29 -11.43 -13.46
C HIS A 202 4.97 -10.62 -12.35
N VAL A 203 4.15 -9.99 -11.49
CA VAL A 203 4.62 -9.28 -10.29
C VAL A 203 3.90 -9.86 -9.07
N TYR A 204 4.68 -10.40 -8.13
CA TYR A 204 4.19 -10.91 -6.86
C TYR A 204 4.33 -9.88 -5.74
N ALA A 205 3.36 -9.85 -4.84
CA ALA A 205 3.57 -9.34 -3.50
C ALA A 205 4.32 -10.39 -2.67
N VAL A 206 5.41 -10.00 -2.01
CA VAL A 206 6.23 -10.92 -1.21
C VAL A 206 6.14 -10.57 0.26
N LEU A 207 5.83 -11.58 1.08
CA LEU A 207 5.70 -11.47 2.52
C LEU A 207 6.55 -12.52 3.22
N ARG A 208 7.01 -12.23 4.43
CA ARG A 208 7.58 -13.24 5.33
C ARG A 208 6.46 -13.87 6.16
N GLY A 209 6.15 -15.13 5.85
CA GLY A 209 5.29 -15.99 6.65
C GLY A 209 6.06 -16.74 7.75
N PRO A 210 5.35 -17.55 8.56
CA PRO A 210 5.97 -18.35 9.63
C PRO A 210 6.90 -19.44 9.11
N ASP A 211 6.60 -20.01 7.94
CA ASP A 211 7.32 -21.14 7.35
C ASP A 211 8.29 -20.72 6.22
N GLY A 212 8.42 -19.41 5.96
CA GLY A 212 9.27 -18.87 4.90
C GLY A 212 8.62 -17.75 4.10
N GLU A 213 9.20 -17.44 2.94
CA GLU A 213 8.69 -16.42 2.04
C GLU A 213 7.49 -16.93 1.24
N VAL A 214 6.45 -16.10 1.17
CA VAL A 214 5.24 -16.38 0.42
C VAL A 214 5.03 -15.32 -0.66
N ALA A 215 4.62 -15.77 -1.82
CA ALA A 215 4.11 -14.96 -2.91
C ALA A 215 2.59 -14.81 -2.78
N VAL A 216 2.10 -13.62 -3.08
CA VAL A 216 0.67 -13.33 -3.19
C VAL A 216 0.38 -12.75 -4.56
N ASP A 217 -0.56 -13.37 -5.28
CA ASP A 217 -1.11 -12.91 -6.55
C ASP A 217 -2.61 -13.27 -6.65
N VAL A 218 -3.18 -13.09 -7.84
CA VAL A 218 -4.58 -13.41 -8.11
C VAL A 218 -4.90 -14.90 -8.03
N LEU A 219 -3.88 -15.74 -8.03
CA LEU A 219 -4.01 -17.19 -7.94
C LEU A 219 -3.88 -17.69 -6.52
N GLY A 220 -3.44 -16.89 -5.56
CA GLY A 220 -3.34 -17.36 -4.18
C GLY A 220 -2.24 -16.75 -3.35
N VAL A 221 -2.18 -17.28 -2.13
CA VAL A 221 -0.99 -17.22 -1.27
C VAL A 221 -0.27 -18.57 -1.39
N ARG A 222 1.00 -18.56 -1.80
CA ARG A 222 1.81 -19.76 -2.07
C ARG A 222 3.26 -19.53 -1.61
N PRO A 223 4.04 -20.59 -1.29
CA PRO A 223 5.48 -20.48 -1.13
C PRO A 223 6.11 -19.85 -2.37
N LEU A 224 7.00 -18.90 -2.16
CA LEU A 224 7.55 -18.09 -3.24
C LEU A 224 8.24 -18.94 -4.32
N ALA A 225 9.01 -19.95 -3.91
CA ALA A 225 9.70 -20.86 -4.83
C ALA A 225 8.74 -21.71 -5.70
N GLU A 226 7.55 -22.01 -5.19
CA GLU A 226 6.50 -22.74 -5.93
C GLU A 226 5.80 -21.79 -6.91
N ALA A 227 5.41 -20.60 -6.46
CA ALA A 227 4.77 -19.60 -7.30
C ALA A 227 5.63 -19.23 -8.53
N VAL A 228 6.94 -19.05 -8.36
CA VAL A 228 7.87 -18.77 -9.46
C VAL A 228 7.91 -19.92 -10.48
N ARG A 229 7.92 -21.17 -9.98
CA ARG A 229 7.94 -22.35 -10.85
C ARG A 229 6.63 -22.51 -11.62
N ASP A 230 5.51 -22.31 -10.95
CA ASP A 230 4.18 -22.35 -11.55
C ASP A 230 4.03 -21.25 -12.62
N CYS A 231 4.55 -20.05 -12.34
CA CYS A 231 4.57 -18.94 -13.29
C CYS A 231 5.25 -19.34 -14.59
N ALA A 232 6.48 -19.84 -14.48
CA ALA A 232 7.26 -20.28 -15.62
C ALA A 232 6.54 -21.36 -16.44
N ALA A 233 5.97 -22.36 -15.76
CA ALA A 233 5.20 -23.41 -16.43
C ALA A 233 3.93 -22.89 -17.12
N ARG A 234 3.20 -21.97 -16.47
CA ARG A 234 1.93 -21.43 -16.97
C ARG A 234 2.11 -20.52 -18.17
N PHE A 235 3.15 -19.70 -18.16
CA PHE A 235 3.46 -18.74 -19.22
C PHE A 235 4.44 -19.29 -20.27
N GLY A 236 4.93 -20.52 -20.10
CA GLY A 236 5.82 -21.17 -21.07
C GLY A 236 7.26 -20.64 -21.06
N VAL A 237 7.67 -19.97 -19.98
CA VAL A 237 9.00 -19.36 -19.83
C VAL A 237 10.00 -20.44 -19.44
N ARG A 238 11.01 -20.67 -20.29
CA ARG A 238 11.99 -21.76 -20.08
C ARG A 238 12.96 -21.47 -18.94
N ALA A 239 13.43 -20.23 -18.85
CA ALA A 239 14.42 -19.79 -17.89
C ALA A 239 14.00 -18.42 -17.31
N PRO A 240 13.02 -18.40 -16.38
CA PRO A 240 12.51 -17.16 -15.82
C PRO A 240 13.63 -16.40 -15.09
N GLY A 241 13.81 -15.13 -15.44
CA GLY A 241 14.55 -14.18 -14.62
C GLY A 241 13.70 -13.72 -13.44
N HIS A 242 14.33 -13.21 -12.39
CA HIS A 242 13.62 -12.47 -11.37
C HIS A 242 14.46 -11.36 -10.75
N GLU A 243 13.75 -10.32 -10.30
CA GLU A 243 14.32 -9.22 -9.53
C GLU A 243 13.40 -8.88 -8.34
N ASP A 244 14.02 -8.51 -7.22
CA ASP A 244 13.33 -8.17 -5.98
C ASP A 244 13.38 -6.67 -5.75
N TYR A 245 12.22 -6.06 -5.54
CA TYR A 245 12.06 -4.63 -5.28
C TYR A 245 11.49 -4.43 -3.88
N PRO A 246 12.21 -3.74 -2.96
CA PRO A 246 11.76 -3.62 -1.57
C PRO A 246 10.51 -2.74 -1.41
N ASP A 247 10.24 -1.86 -2.37
CA ASP A 247 9.13 -0.91 -2.36
C ASP A 247 8.68 -0.54 -3.78
N LEU A 248 7.65 0.32 -3.84
CA LEU A 248 7.04 0.74 -5.10
C LEU A 248 7.95 1.65 -5.92
N GLU A 249 8.81 2.46 -5.29
CA GLU A 249 9.75 3.33 -6.01
C GLU A 249 10.73 2.49 -6.83
N GLY A 250 11.16 1.34 -6.31
CA GLY A 250 12.01 0.41 -7.06
C GLY A 250 11.37 -0.12 -8.36
N LEU A 251 10.04 -0.24 -8.41
CA LEU A 251 9.33 -0.69 -9.61
C LEU A 251 9.15 0.40 -10.66
N ARG A 252 9.47 1.65 -10.36
CA ARG A 252 9.14 2.81 -11.19
C ARG A 252 9.65 2.67 -12.62
N ASP A 253 10.86 2.15 -12.81
CA ASP A 253 11.50 1.99 -14.13
C ASP A 253 10.84 0.89 -14.99
N LEU A 254 9.89 0.14 -14.43
CA LEU A 254 9.09 -0.88 -15.13
C LEU A 254 7.66 -0.41 -15.40
N ILE A 255 7.24 0.73 -14.86
CA ILE A 255 5.86 1.23 -14.92
C ILE A 255 5.74 2.35 -15.94
N GLU A 256 4.76 2.25 -16.83
CA GLU A 256 4.48 3.26 -17.85
C GLU A 256 4.07 4.58 -17.17
N GLU A 257 4.73 5.68 -17.57
CA GLU A 257 4.35 7.01 -17.10
C GLU A 257 3.10 7.49 -17.86
N GLU A 258 2.13 8.01 -17.12
CA GLU A 258 0.89 8.51 -17.72
C GLU A 258 1.19 9.74 -18.58
N GLY A 259 0.92 9.64 -19.89
CA GLY A 259 1.00 10.77 -20.81
C GLY A 259 2.35 10.99 -21.49
N ASP A 260 3.12 9.94 -21.78
CA ASP A 260 4.19 9.98 -22.79
C ASP A 260 3.66 9.55 -24.18
N PRO A 261 3.08 10.47 -24.98
CA PRO A 261 2.58 10.16 -26.32
C PRO A 261 3.70 9.95 -27.35
N ASP A 262 4.94 10.35 -27.02
CA ASP A 262 6.07 10.33 -27.97
C ASP A 262 6.87 9.02 -27.89
N GLY A 263 6.61 8.17 -26.88
CA GLY A 263 6.79 6.72 -26.97
C GLY A 263 8.22 6.24 -27.17
N ALA A 264 9.22 6.98 -26.69
CA ALA A 264 10.62 6.60 -26.87
C ALA A 264 10.96 5.32 -26.09
N GLU A 265 10.40 5.13 -24.89
CA GLU A 265 10.60 3.94 -24.06
C GLU A 265 9.26 3.43 -23.52
N ARG A 266 8.77 2.32 -24.08
CA ARG A 266 7.61 1.64 -23.52
C ARG A 266 8.03 0.86 -22.29
N ARG A 267 7.22 0.91 -21.24
CA ARG A 267 7.45 0.15 -20.00
C ARG A 267 6.51 -1.05 -19.91
N PRO A 268 6.96 -2.18 -19.34
CA PRO A 268 6.22 -3.44 -19.39
C PRO A 268 4.99 -3.49 -18.47
N LEU A 269 4.88 -2.59 -17.48
CA LEU A 269 3.74 -2.52 -16.56
C LEU A 269 2.86 -1.30 -16.86
N TRP A 270 1.55 -1.47 -16.73
CA TRP A 270 0.58 -0.38 -16.93
C TRP A 270 0.79 0.77 -15.94
N PRO A 271 0.33 1.99 -16.27
CA PRO A 271 0.35 3.10 -15.34
C PRO A 271 -0.41 2.80 -14.04
N ILE A 272 0.10 3.31 -12.92
CA ILE A 272 -0.59 3.21 -11.64
C ILE A 272 -1.54 4.40 -11.49
N SER A 273 -2.83 4.12 -11.55
CA SER A 273 -3.88 5.08 -11.19
C SER A 273 -4.52 4.74 -9.84
N GLN A 274 -5.08 5.75 -9.17
CA GLN A 274 -5.83 5.54 -7.93
C GLN A 274 -7.01 4.58 -8.13
N GLU A 275 -7.76 4.76 -9.22
CA GLU A 275 -8.87 3.86 -9.60
C GLU A 275 -8.38 2.42 -9.77
N GLY A 276 -7.23 2.21 -10.43
CA GLY A 276 -6.64 0.89 -10.63
C GLY A 276 -6.24 0.21 -9.32
N VAL A 277 -5.63 0.95 -8.40
CA VAL A 277 -5.25 0.45 -7.07
C VAL A 277 -6.47 0.11 -6.22
N GLU A 278 -7.50 0.94 -6.22
CA GLU A 278 -8.73 0.68 -5.45
C GLU A 278 -9.57 -0.47 -6.03
N GLY A 279 -9.62 -0.59 -7.36
CA GLY A 279 -10.18 -1.76 -8.04
C GLY A 279 -9.44 -3.04 -7.64
N ALA A 280 -8.10 -3.01 -7.65
CA ALA A 280 -7.26 -4.11 -7.22
C ALA A 280 -7.42 -4.45 -5.73
N ARG A 281 -7.56 -3.44 -4.87
CA ARG A 281 -7.87 -3.62 -3.44
C ARG A 281 -9.18 -4.34 -3.24
N THR A 282 -10.23 -3.95 -3.97
CA THR A 282 -11.54 -4.61 -3.90
C THR A 282 -11.44 -6.06 -4.36
N ALA A 283 -10.74 -6.34 -5.46
CA ALA A 283 -10.51 -7.69 -5.95
C ALA A 283 -9.69 -8.54 -4.95
N ALA A 284 -8.58 -8.01 -4.45
CA ALA A 284 -7.72 -8.68 -3.47
C ALA A 284 -8.46 -8.96 -2.17
N ALA A 285 -9.22 -8.01 -1.64
CA ALA A 285 -10.03 -8.20 -0.43
C ALA A 285 -11.04 -9.33 -0.63
N ARG A 286 -11.73 -9.39 -1.78
CA ARG A 286 -12.65 -10.48 -2.10
C ARG A 286 -11.96 -11.84 -2.18
N LEU A 287 -10.81 -11.93 -2.85
CA LEU A 287 -10.07 -13.20 -2.98
C LEU A 287 -9.49 -13.65 -1.64
N LEU A 288 -8.88 -12.74 -0.88
CA LEU A 288 -8.25 -13.04 0.40
C LEU A 288 -9.25 -13.37 1.51
N THR A 289 -10.49 -12.85 1.42
CA THR A 289 -11.59 -13.19 2.34
C THR A 289 -12.39 -14.42 1.92
N ALA A 290 -12.47 -14.70 0.63
CA ALA A 290 -13.01 -15.96 0.15
C ALA A 290 -12.18 -17.09 0.79
N GLY A 291 -12.85 -17.99 1.50
CA GLY A 291 -12.20 -19.22 1.97
C GLY A 291 -11.58 -19.99 0.80
N PRO A 292 -10.77 -21.02 1.07
CA PRO A 292 -10.27 -21.88 -0.01
C PRO A 292 -11.44 -22.30 -0.90
N SER A 293 -11.30 -22.11 -2.20
CA SER A 293 -12.29 -22.63 -3.15
C SER A 293 -12.35 -24.14 -2.94
N PRO A 294 -13.54 -24.76 -2.84
CA PRO A 294 -13.62 -26.21 -2.78
C PRO A 294 -12.88 -26.77 -3.99
N ASP A 295 -11.90 -27.64 -3.73
CA ASP A 295 -11.12 -28.29 -4.78
C ASP A 295 -12.11 -29.06 -5.68
N PRO A 296 -12.25 -28.70 -6.97
CA PRO A 296 -13.19 -29.38 -7.86
C PRO A 296 -12.78 -30.86 -8.07
N GLU A 297 -11.52 -31.22 -7.83
CA GLU A 297 -11.02 -32.59 -7.90
C GLU A 297 -11.14 -33.34 -6.56
N ASN A 298 -11.42 -32.62 -5.45
CA ASN A 298 -11.54 -33.20 -4.12
C ASN A 298 -12.57 -32.43 -3.26
N PRO A 299 -13.88 -32.58 -3.54
CA PRO A 299 -14.91 -31.91 -2.75
C PRO A 299 -14.82 -32.40 -1.30
N ALA A 300 -14.63 -31.47 -0.36
CA ALA A 300 -14.61 -31.78 1.06
C ALA A 300 -15.89 -32.56 1.45
N PRO A 301 -15.78 -33.60 2.30
CA PRO A 301 -16.90 -34.47 2.67
C PRO A 301 -18.02 -33.76 3.42
#